data_AF-A0A533RRU4-F1
#
_entry.id   AF-A0A533RRU4-F1
#
_cell.length_a   1.000
_cell.length_b   1.000
_cell.length_c   1.000
_cell.angle_alpha   90.00
_cell.angle_beta   90.00
_cell.angle_gamma   90.00
#
_symmetry.space_group_name_H-M   'P 1'
#
loop_
_entity.id
_entity.type
_entity.pdbx_description
1 polymer ?
#
loop_
_entity_poly.entity_id
_entity_poly.type
_entity_poly.pdbx_seq_one_letter_code
_entity_poly.pdbx_strand_id
1 'polypeptide(L)'
;AYTVPYSKTRLDLNGCLMSEVYNQLPTPRNPTQATQKVSGYFILNARLSQPFLKHYEAYINCNNLFDRNYDSEYGFPAQGRSIFGGITAKF
;
A
#
# COMPACT_ATOMS: atom_id res chain seq x y z
N ALA A 1 2.46 -14.03 2.89
CA ALA A 1 1.45 -14.90 2.26
C ALA A 1 1.18 -16.19 3.05
N TYR A 2 -0.03 -16.34 3.55
CA TYR A 2 -0.55 -17.58 4.15
C TYR A 2 -1.47 -18.29 3.16
N THR A 3 -1.37 -19.62 3.06
CA THR A 3 -2.23 -20.42 2.17
C THR A 3 -3.08 -21.36 3.01
N VAL A 4 -4.40 -21.26 2.87
CA VAL A 4 -5.35 -22.15 3.53
C VAL A 4 -5.25 -23.54 2.88
N PRO A 5 -4.93 -24.60 3.63
CA PRO A 5 -4.62 -25.92 3.06
C PRO A 5 -5.82 -26.59 2.38
N TYR A 6 -7.06 -26.31 2.82
CA TYR A 6 -8.26 -26.93 2.28
C TYR A 6 -8.72 -26.29 0.95
N SER A 7 -8.80 -24.97 0.90
CA SER A 7 -9.30 -24.22 -0.25
C SER A 7 -8.20 -23.69 -1.18
N LYS A 8 -6.92 -23.91 -0.82
CA LYS A 8 -5.73 -23.30 -1.47
C LYS A 8 -5.83 -21.78 -1.62
N THR A 9 -6.68 -21.13 -0.82
CA THR A 9 -6.83 -19.69 -0.78
C THR A 9 -5.53 -19.09 -0.27
N ARG A 10 -4.91 -18.20 -1.02
CA ARG A 10 -3.72 -17.48 -0.62
C ARG A 10 -4.11 -16.07 -0.19
N LEU A 11 -3.82 -15.74 1.06
CA LEU A 11 -3.96 -14.41 1.62
C LEU A 11 -2.57 -13.80 1.77
N ASP A 12 -2.37 -12.61 1.20
CA ASP A 12 -1.18 -11.81 1.37
C ASP A 12 -1.54 -10.46 1.95
N LEU A 13 -0.87 -10.08 3.03
CA LEU A 13 -1.04 -8.79 3.68
C LEU A 13 0.33 -8.12 3.73
N ASN A 14 0.41 -6.90 3.22
CA ASN A 14 1.62 -6.09 3.22
C ASN A 14 1.33 -4.76 3.92
N GLY A 15 1.96 -4.54 5.06
CA GLY A 15 1.88 -3.28 5.82
C GLY A 15 3.16 -2.47 5.63
N CYS A 16 3.01 -1.20 5.27
CA CYS A 16 4.09 -0.23 5.22
C CYS A 16 3.82 0.85 6.27
N LEU A 17 4.70 0.95 7.26
CA LEU A 17 4.71 2.03 8.24
C LEU A 17 5.86 2.98 7.88
N MET A 18 5.53 4.23 7.62
CA MET A 18 6.50 5.30 7.42
C MET A 18 6.37 6.31 8.55
N SER A 19 7.49 6.62 9.21
CA SER A 19 7.56 7.68 10.21
C SER A 19 7.57 9.06 9.53
N GLU A 20 7.45 10.13 10.32
CA GLU A 20 7.53 11.48 9.78
C GLU A 20 8.87 11.72 9.05
N VAL A 21 8.79 12.33 7.86
CA VAL A 21 9.97 12.65 7.04
C VAL A 21 10.06 14.16 6.87
N TYR A 22 11.28 14.68 6.99
CA TYR A 22 11.58 16.10 6.79
C TYR A 22 12.22 16.29 5.41
N ASN A 23 11.56 17.07 4.55
CA ASN A 23 12.12 17.45 3.24
C ASN A 23 13.01 18.69 3.34
N GLN A 24 12.65 19.62 4.22
CA GLN A 24 13.38 20.88 4.37
C GLN A 24 13.44 21.29 5.84
N LEU A 25 14.65 21.62 6.29
CA LEU A 25 14.93 22.13 7.63
C LEU A 25 15.51 23.55 7.54
N PRO A 26 15.34 24.38 8.57
CA PRO A 26 16.03 25.66 8.67
C PRO A 26 17.55 25.45 8.63
N THR A 27 18.25 26.29 7.85
CA THR A 27 19.72 26.25 7.79
C THR A 27 20.31 27.43 8.54
N PRO A 28 21.57 27.35 9.04
CA PRO A 28 22.21 28.49 9.70
C PRO A 28 22.30 29.74 8.82
N ARG A 29 22.32 29.57 7.50
CA ARG A 29 22.31 30.66 6.51
C ARG A 29 20.91 31.27 6.31
N ASN A 30 19.85 30.55 6.65
CA ASN A 30 18.47 31.00 6.50
C ASN A 30 17.57 30.44 7.64
N PRO A 31 17.62 31.06 8.84
CA PRO A 31 17.02 30.51 10.05
C PRO A 31 15.49 30.62 10.10
N THR A 32 14.87 31.46 9.26
CA THR A 32 13.41 31.64 9.17
C THR A 32 12.76 30.76 8.10
N GLN A 33 13.54 29.89 7.45
CA GLN A 33 13.05 29.00 6.40
C GLN A 33 12.00 28.02 6.94
N ALA A 34 10.85 27.93 6.28
CA ALA A 34 9.76 27.06 6.72
C ALA A 34 10.16 25.59 6.64
N THR A 35 9.88 24.84 7.72
CA THR A 35 10.06 23.40 7.79
C THR A 35 9.02 22.70 6.92
N GLN A 36 9.49 21.92 5.96
CA GLN A 36 8.63 21.06 5.15
C GLN A 36 8.70 19.65 5.70
N LYS A 37 7.58 19.16 6.23
CA LYS A 37 7.46 17.82 6.79
C LYS A 37 6.29 17.07 6.18
N VAL A 38 6.48 15.78 5.98
CA VAL A 38 5.44 14.83 5.59
C VAL A 38 5.10 14.01 6.82
N SER A 39 3.83 14.01 7.22
CA SER A 39 3.35 13.22 8.36
C SER A 39 3.52 11.73 8.07
N GLY A 40 3.89 10.98 9.11
CA GLY A 40 3.99 9.53 9.02
C GLY A 40 2.65 8.90 8.68
N TYR A 41 2.69 7.81 7.92
CA TYR A 41 1.51 7.11 7.44
C TYR A 41 1.67 5.59 7.57
N PHE A 42 0.53 4.92 7.69
CA PHE A 42 0.46 3.46 7.67
C PHE A 42 -0.46 3.01 6.54
N ILE A 43 0.10 2.25 5.60
CA ILE A 43 -0.62 1.70 4.47
C ILE A 43 -0.70 0.19 4.65
N LEU A 44 -1.90 -0.37 4.50
CA LEU A 44 -2.12 -1.80 4.47
C LEU A 44 -2.65 -2.20 3.10
N ASN A 45 -1.96 -3.12 2.43
CA ASN A 45 -2.36 -3.72 1.18
C ASN A 45 -2.72 -5.18 1.42
N ALA A 46 -3.84 -5.63 0.83
CA ALA A 46 -4.37 -6.97 1.01
C ALA A 46 -4.64 -7.61 -0.35
N ARG A 47 -4.03 -8.76 -0.59
CA ARG A 47 -4.25 -9.58 -1.79
C ARG A 47 -4.83 -10.93 -1.41
N LEU A 48 -5.93 -11.28 -2.04
CA LEU A 48 -6.58 -12.58 -1.93
C LEU A 48 -6.53 -13.28 -3.29
N SER A 49 -5.98 -14.49 -3.34
CA SER A 49 -5.98 -15.35 -4.51
C SER A 49 -6.73 -16.64 -4.21
N GLN A 50 -7.71 -16.98 -5.04
CA GLN A 50 -8.51 -18.20 -4.95
C GLN A 50 -8.36 -19.03 -6.24
N PRO A 51 -7.72 -20.20 -6.20
CA PRO A 51 -7.82 -21.17 -7.28
C PRO A 51 -9.19 -21.85 -7.23
N PHE A 52 -9.85 -22.00 -8.38
CA PHE A 52 -11.18 -22.64 -8.47
C PHE A 52 -11.25 -23.77 -9.51
N LEU A 53 -10.37 -23.76 -10.52
CA LEU A 53 -10.21 -24.84 -11.51
C LEU A 53 -8.73 -25.23 -11.59
N LYS A 54 -8.41 -26.36 -12.25
CA LYS A 54 -7.02 -26.83 -12.44
C LYS A 54 -6.09 -25.77 -13.05
N HIS A 55 -6.65 -24.89 -13.87
CA HIS A 55 -5.91 -23.90 -14.66
C HIS A 55 -6.31 -22.45 -14.36
N TYR A 56 -7.24 -22.19 -13.44
CA TYR A 56 -7.76 -20.84 -13.21
C TYR A 56 -7.61 -20.37 -11.77
N GLU A 57 -7.10 -19.16 -11.63
CA GLU A 57 -6.90 -18.46 -10.35
C GLU A 57 -7.55 -17.09 -10.42
N ALA A 58 -8.56 -16.86 -9.57
CA ALA A 58 -9.11 -15.52 -9.37
C ALA A 58 -8.27 -14.81 -8.30
N TYR A 59 -7.97 -13.54 -8.50
CA TYR A 59 -7.32 -12.73 -7.47
C TYR A 59 -8.01 -11.38 -7.34
N ILE A 60 -7.99 -10.86 -6.12
CA ILE A 60 -8.44 -9.52 -5.75
C ILE A 60 -7.31 -8.90 -4.94
N ASN A 61 -6.93 -7.68 -5.28
CA ASN A 61 -5.97 -6.88 -4.54
C ASN A 61 -6.61 -5.55 -4.14
N CYS A 62 -6.49 -5.22 -2.88
CA CYS A 62 -6.96 -4.01 -2.25
C CYS A 62 -5.74 -3.26 -1.71
N ASN A 63 -5.34 -2.18 -2.37
CA ASN A 63 -4.30 -1.30 -1.88
C ASN A 63 -4.92 -0.20 -1.00
N ASN A 64 -4.22 0.17 0.06
CA ASN A 64 -4.65 1.18 1.03
C ASN A 64 -6.03 0.84 1.66
N LEU A 65 -6.11 -0.31 2.34
CA LEU A 65 -7.33 -0.86 2.93
C LEU A 65 -8.02 0.10 3.91
N PHE A 66 -7.24 0.91 4.63
CA PHE A 66 -7.73 1.89 5.61
C PHE A 66 -8.07 3.26 5.01
N ASP A 67 -7.93 3.43 3.70
CA ASP A 67 -8.24 4.69 2.99
C ASP A 67 -7.52 5.89 3.61
N ARG A 68 -6.25 5.70 3.96
CA ARG A 68 -5.46 6.78 4.54
C ARG A 68 -5.14 7.77 3.44
N ASN A 69 -5.53 9.01 3.66
CA ASN A 69 -5.04 10.12 2.87
C ASN A 69 -3.63 10.45 3.38
N TYR A 70 -2.63 10.18 2.56
CA TYR A 70 -1.23 10.40 2.89
C TYR A 70 -0.56 11.11 1.71
N ASP A 71 0.45 11.91 2.04
CA ASP A 71 1.28 12.55 1.03
C ASP A 71 2.52 11.68 0.81
N SER A 72 2.79 11.31 -0.44
CA SER A 72 4.03 10.57 -0.76
C SER A 72 5.25 11.48 -0.71
N GLU A 73 5.03 12.77 -0.98
CA GLU A 73 6.02 13.83 -0.95
C GLU A 73 5.34 15.12 -0.48
N TYR A 74 6.11 16.05 0.07
CA TYR A 74 5.56 17.31 0.58
C TYR A 74 4.74 18.04 -0.48
N GLY A 75 3.43 18.14 -0.27
CA GLY A 75 2.49 18.79 -1.19
C GLY A 75 1.96 17.92 -2.33
N PHE A 76 2.33 16.63 -2.39
CA PHE A 76 1.86 15.69 -3.40
C PHE A 76 1.06 14.55 -2.75
N PRO A 77 -0.28 14.54 -2.94
CA PRO A 77 -1.13 13.49 -2.40
C PRO A 77 -0.84 12.17 -3.11
N ALA A 78 -0.72 11.10 -2.33
CA ALA A 78 -0.51 9.79 -2.86
C ALA A 78 -1.82 9.16 -3.38
N GLN A 79 -1.70 7.97 -3.97
CA GLN A 79 -2.85 7.23 -4.46
C GLN A 79 -3.75 6.76 -3.30
N GLY A 80 -5.04 7.09 -3.38
CA GLY A 80 -6.05 6.62 -2.44
C GLY A 80 -6.32 5.11 -2.53
N ARG A 81 -7.39 4.63 -1.88
CA ARG A 81 -7.79 3.22 -1.94
C ARG A 81 -8.02 2.79 -3.40
N SER A 82 -7.31 1.75 -3.82
CA SER A 82 -7.50 1.12 -5.12
C SER A 82 -7.78 -0.36 -4.96
N ILE A 83 -8.78 -0.85 -5.69
CA ILE A 83 -9.18 -2.25 -5.68
C ILE A 83 -9.14 -2.74 -7.12
N PHE A 84 -8.39 -3.81 -7.36
CA PHE A 84 -8.31 -4.44 -8.66
C PHE A 84 -8.42 -5.95 -8.51
N GLY A 85 -9.11 -6.58 -9.44
CA GLY A 85 -9.24 -8.03 -9.48
C GLY A 85 -9.06 -8.54 -10.89
N GLY A 86 -8.70 -9.81 -11.01
CA GLY A 86 -8.50 -10.46 -12.29
C GLY A 86 -8.59 -11.96 -12.17
N ILE A 87 -8.74 -12.61 -13.32
CA ILE A 87 -8.68 -14.05 -13.45
C ILE A 87 -7.45 -14.38 -14.27
N THR A 88 -6.59 -15.24 -13.75
CA THR A 88 -5.41 -15.75 -14.46
C THR A 88 -5.70 -17.17 -14.91
N ALA A 89 -5.49 -17.44 -16.19
CA ALA A 89 -5.51 -18.80 -16.73
C ALA A 89 -4.07 -19.26 -17.03
N LYS A 90 -3.67 -20.42 -16.51
CA LYS A 90 -2.35 -21.04 -16.70
C LYS A 90 -2.52 -22.38 -17.40
N PHE A 91 -2.19 -22.44 -18.68
CA PHE A 91 -2.30 -23.62 -19.55
C PHE A 91 -0.96 -24.34 -19.64
#